data_AF-A0A430AWT4-F1
#
_entry.id   AF-A0A430AWT4-F1
#
_cell.length_a   1.000
_cell.length_b   1.000
_cell.length_c   1.000
_cell.angle_alpha   90.00
_cell.angle_beta   90.00
_cell.angle_gamma   90.00
#
_symmetry.space_group_name_H-M   'P 1'
#
loop_
_entity.id
_entity.type
_entity.pdbx_description
1 polymer ?
#
loop_
_entity_poly.entity_id
_entity_poly.type
_entity_poly.pdbx_seq_one_letter_code
_entity_poly.pdbx_strand_id
1 'polypeptide(L)'
;MKKRAAIILHVLSAMLFLSACGITQELEQASTTVSALKELLHTQTSQLQELQEDVQDIWRAFDSDDLNNVKGENLFNQEKGELFENMERRTEQLQQITDTQKEIDAVQRQLKGIHKKEAVDVDNEKLQLIINSLDILKNDFESLSLYLTSSFEQEEALYSQLPVENLSSQQSILNRTFGAIMLVSDESIANIDYTLGLIDTFTASQNKAAASQ
;
A
#
# COMPACT_ATOMS: atom_id res chain seq x y z
N MET A 1 -12.72 53.97 -27.08
CA MET A 1 -12.66 53.64 -25.63
C MET A 1 -13.89 52.89 -25.11
N LYS A 2 -15.12 53.14 -25.64
CA LYS A 2 -16.35 52.50 -25.14
C LYS A 2 -16.52 50.99 -25.43
N LYS A 3 -15.82 50.41 -26.43
CA LYS A 3 -15.92 48.98 -26.77
C LYS A 3 -15.05 48.06 -25.92
N ARG A 4 -14.03 48.57 -25.23
CA ARG A 4 -13.14 47.77 -24.37
C ARG A 4 -13.69 47.57 -22.95
N ALA A 5 -14.53 48.49 -22.46
CA ALA A 5 -15.18 48.38 -21.16
C ALA A 5 -16.31 47.32 -21.14
N ALA A 6 -17.02 47.14 -22.27
CA ALA A 6 -18.13 46.18 -22.36
C ALA A 6 -17.67 44.71 -22.35
N ILE A 7 -16.48 44.42 -22.90
CA ILE A 7 -15.92 43.06 -22.96
C ILE A 7 -15.39 42.63 -21.59
N ILE A 8 -14.78 43.54 -20.83
CA ILE A 8 -14.29 43.25 -19.47
C ILE A 8 -15.46 42.99 -18.50
N LEU A 9 -16.60 43.66 -18.68
CA LEU A 9 -17.77 43.47 -17.83
C LEU A 9 -18.52 42.15 -18.09
N HIS A 10 -18.48 41.61 -19.33
CA HIS A 10 -19.09 40.32 -19.66
C HIS A 10 -18.21 39.11 -19.28
N VAL A 11 -16.88 39.28 -19.24
CA VAL A 11 -15.97 38.24 -18.72
C VAL A 11 -16.05 38.15 -17.19
N LEU A 12 -16.25 39.29 -16.51
CA LEU A 12 -16.46 39.32 -15.05
C LEU A 12 -17.83 38.76 -14.62
N SER A 13 -18.88 38.91 -15.44
CA SER A 13 -20.17 38.28 -15.15
C SER A 13 -20.16 36.78 -15.47
N ALA A 14 -19.38 36.31 -16.45
CA ALA A 14 -19.26 34.88 -16.74
C ALA A 14 -18.46 34.11 -15.66
N MET A 15 -17.61 34.77 -14.87
CA MET A 15 -16.94 34.15 -13.72
C MET A 15 -17.83 34.02 -12.48
N LEU A 16 -19.00 34.69 -12.44
CA LEU A 16 -19.93 34.64 -11.30
C LEU A 16 -21.09 33.65 -11.49
N PHE A 17 -21.12 32.88 -12.58
CA PHE A 17 -22.21 31.93 -12.89
C PHE A 17 -21.79 30.45 -12.95
N LEU A 18 -20.60 30.08 -12.43
CA LEU A 18 -20.21 28.67 -12.26
C LEU A 18 -20.40 28.13 -10.83
N SER A 19 -21.05 28.90 -9.94
CA SER A 19 -21.41 28.45 -8.58
C SER A 19 -22.83 27.84 -8.50
N ALA A 20 -23.46 27.52 -9.62
CA ALA A 20 -24.80 26.93 -9.66
C ALA A 20 -24.83 25.64 -10.50
N CYS A 21 -24.12 24.61 -10.03
CA CYS A 21 -24.38 23.19 -10.32
C CYS A 21 -23.69 22.30 -9.25
N GLY A 22 -24.33 22.14 -8.09
CA GLY A 22 -24.34 20.94 -7.22
C GLY A 22 -23.07 20.41 -6.52
N ILE A 23 -21.87 20.53 -7.07
CA ILE A 23 -20.62 19.95 -6.51
C ILE A 23 -19.47 20.93 -6.83
N THR A 24 -18.68 21.36 -5.84
CA THR A 24 -17.49 22.18 -6.16
C THR A 24 -16.39 21.33 -6.78
N GLN A 25 -15.48 21.98 -7.50
CA GLN A 25 -14.30 21.33 -8.07
C GLN A 25 -13.46 20.60 -7.00
N GLU A 26 -13.38 21.17 -5.79
CA GLU A 26 -12.67 20.58 -4.66
C GLU A 26 -13.33 19.28 -4.17
N LEU A 27 -14.66 19.25 -4.09
CA LEU A 27 -15.42 18.07 -3.68
C LEU A 27 -15.34 16.94 -4.73
N GLU A 28 -15.44 17.27 -6.01
CA GLU A 28 -15.26 16.30 -7.10
C GLU A 28 -13.84 15.70 -7.07
N GLN A 29 -12.84 16.57 -6.90
CA GLN A 29 -11.44 16.15 -6.79
C GLN A 29 -11.23 15.23 -5.58
N ALA A 30 -11.77 15.59 -4.41
CA ALA A 30 -11.68 14.77 -3.20
C ALA A 30 -12.31 13.38 -3.41
N SER A 31 -13.51 13.35 -3.97
CA SER A 31 -14.26 12.11 -4.20
C SER A 31 -13.55 11.17 -5.17
N THR A 32 -13.01 11.73 -6.27
CA THR A 32 -12.23 10.98 -7.26
C THR A 32 -10.94 10.43 -6.65
N THR A 33 -10.22 11.27 -5.90
CA THR A 33 -8.94 10.90 -5.27
C THR A 33 -9.14 9.81 -4.21
N VAL A 34 -10.18 9.91 -3.40
CA VAL A 34 -10.53 8.90 -2.38
C VAL A 34 -11.01 7.59 -3.04
N SER A 35 -11.72 7.65 -4.17
CA SER A 35 -12.12 6.45 -4.91
C SER A 35 -10.90 5.73 -5.50
N ALA A 36 -9.94 6.46 -6.07
CA ALA A 36 -8.69 5.88 -6.54
C ALA A 36 -7.89 5.24 -5.39
N LEU A 37 -7.84 5.90 -4.23
CA LEU A 37 -7.21 5.34 -3.04
C LEU A 37 -7.83 4.00 -2.65
N LYS A 38 -9.17 3.89 -2.69
CA LYS A 38 -9.89 2.67 -2.33
C LYS A 38 -9.43 1.45 -3.16
N GLU A 39 -9.28 1.62 -4.47
CA GLU A 39 -8.81 0.55 -5.36
C GLU A 39 -7.36 0.16 -5.08
N LEU A 40 -6.49 1.13 -4.81
CA LEU A 40 -5.10 0.87 -4.43
C LEU A 40 -5.00 0.10 -3.12
N LEU A 41 -5.82 0.44 -2.12
CA LEU A 41 -5.87 -0.25 -0.84
C LEU A 41 -6.35 -1.70 -0.98
N HIS A 42 -7.36 -1.96 -1.83
CA HIS A 42 -7.78 -3.33 -2.14
C HIS A 42 -6.67 -4.12 -2.85
N THR A 43 -5.97 -3.49 -3.80
CA THR A 43 -4.83 -4.11 -4.49
C THR A 43 -3.72 -4.47 -3.50
N GLN A 44 -3.36 -3.54 -2.61
CA GLN A 44 -2.35 -3.74 -1.57
C GLN A 44 -2.74 -4.89 -0.62
N THR A 45 -4.03 -5.01 -0.28
CA THR A 45 -4.54 -6.11 0.57
C THR A 45 -4.31 -7.46 -0.09
N SER A 46 -4.67 -7.61 -1.37
CA SER A 46 -4.47 -8.88 -2.09
C SER A 46 -2.99 -9.26 -2.18
N GLN A 47 -2.12 -8.29 -2.49
CA GLN A 47 -0.66 -8.52 -2.54
C GLN A 47 -0.09 -8.96 -1.18
N LEU A 48 -0.57 -8.38 -0.07
CA LEU A 48 -0.15 -8.78 1.28
C LEU A 48 -0.64 -10.19 1.62
N GLN A 49 -1.84 -10.57 1.20
CA GLN A 49 -2.37 -11.93 1.40
C GLN A 49 -1.56 -12.97 0.59
N GLU A 50 -1.25 -12.68 -0.66
CA GLU A 50 -0.37 -13.55 -1.48
C GLU A 50 1.02 -13.70 -0.86
N LEU A 51 1.61 -12.61 -0.35
CA LEU A 51 2.88 -12.65 0.37
C LEU A 51 2.79 -13.55 1.62
N GLN A 52 1.70 -13.46 2.38
CA GLN A 52 1.50 -14.30 3.57
C GLN A 52 1.41 -15.78 3.22
N GLU A 53 0.75 -16.13 2.11
CA GLU A 53 0.69 -17.50 1.61
C GLU A 53 2.10 -18.02 1.27
N ASP A 54 2.89 -17.24 0.51
CA ASP A 54 4.26 -17.63 0.17
C ASP A 54 5.16 -17.75 1.42
N VAL A 55 5.01 -16.88 2.42
CA VAL A 55 5.77 -16.98 3.68
C VAL A 55 5.38 -18.22 4.48
N GLN A 56 4.10 -18.60 4.51
CA GLN A 56 3.65 -19.83 5.16
C GLN A 56 4.17 -21.09 4.46
N ASP A 57 4.29 -21.07 3.14
CA ASP A 57 4.80 -22.20 2.38
C ASP A 57 6.30 -22.45 2.64
N ILE A 58 7.08 -21.43 3.03
CA ILE A 58 8.47 -21.64 3.48
C ILE A 58 8.54 -22.52 4.71
N TRP A 59 7.64 -22.34 5.69
CA TRP A 59 7.64 -23.18 6.88
C TRP A 59 7.41 -24.64 6.52
N ARG A 60 6.57 -24.91 5.52
CA ARG A 60 6.36 -26.27 4.99
C ARG A 60 7.58 -26.79 4.25
N ALA A 61 8.27 -25.94 3.48
CA ALA A 61 9.47 -26.30 2.73
C ALA A 61 10.70 -26.53 3.64
N PHE A 62 10.77 -25.88 4.81
CA PHE A 62 11.80 -26.17 5.82
C PHE A 62 11.53 -27.45 6.61
N ASP A 63 10.26 -27.81 6.81
CA ASP A 63 9.86 -29.07 7.43
C ASP A 63 9.87 -30.25 6.44
N SER A 64 9.78 -29.97 5.14
CA SER A 64 9.97 -30.96 4.09
C SER A 64 11.46 -31.31 3.93
N ASP A 65 11.73 -32.51 3.43
CA ASP A 65 13.08 -33.07 3.37
C ASP A 65 14.06 -32.30 2.45
N ASP A 66 13.71 -31.16 1.85
CA ASP A 66 14.54 -30.43 0.89
C ASP A 66 15.88 -29.96 1.50
N LEU A 67 15.92 -29.50 2.74
CA LEU A 67 17.20 -29.15 3.40
C LEU A 67 17.94 -30.38 3.95
N ASN A 68 17.24 -31.49 4.22
CA ASN A 68 17.82 -32.71 4.81
C ASN A 68 18.33 -33.71 3.75
N ASN A 69 17.76 -33.71 2.55
CA ASN A 69 18.10 -34.60 1.43
C ASN A 69 19.11 -34.00 0.45
N VAL A 70 19.48 -32.72 0.61
CA VAL A 70 20.60 -32.10 -0.12
C VAL A 70 21.93 -32.60 0.45
N LYS A 71 22.22 -33.88 0.17
CA LYS A 71 23.57 -34.43 0.25
C LYS A 71 24.35 -33.98 -0.98
N GLY A 72 24.79 -32.72 -0.98
CA GLY A 72 25.89 -32.27 -1.84
C GLY A 72 25.53 -31.58 -3.16
N GLU A 73 24.26 -31.27 -3.43
CA GLU A 73 23.89 -30.39 -4.55
C GLU A 73 23.48 -29.01 -4.03
N ASN A 74 24.33 -28.01 -4.25
CA ASN A 74 24.11 -26.65 -3.77
C ASN A 74 22.87 -26.05 -4.46
N LEU A 75 21.68 -26.13 -3.82
CA LEU A 75 20.36 -25.77 -4.39
C LEU A 75 20.36 -24.40 -5.09
N PHE A 76 21.09 -23.43 -4.53
CA PHE A 76 21.14 -22.06 -5.04
C PHE A 76 22.16 -21.83 -6.16
N ASN A 77 23.23 -22.64 -6.28
CA ASN A 77 24.13 -22.53 -7.43
C ASN A 77 23.46 -22.96 -8.74
N GLN A 78 22.31 -23.62 -8.66
CA GLN A 78 21.53 -24.05 -9.81
C GLN A 78 20.28 -23.22 -10.06
N GLU A 79 19.99 -22.21 -9.20
CA GLU A 79 18.77 -21.38 -9.28
C GLU A 79 17.49 -22.24 -9.36
N LYS A 80 17.41 -23.29 -8.53
CA LYS A 80 16.35 -24.31 -8.59
C LYS A 80 15.93 -24.78 -7.20
N GLY A 81 14.68 -25.26 -7.11
CA GLY A 81 14.11 -25.85 -5.91
C GLY A 81 13.10 -24.92 -5.24
N GLU A 82 12.22 -25.51 -4.42
CA GLU A 82 11.03 -24.81 -3.87
C GLU A 82 11.41 -23.56 -3.06
N LEU A 83 12.51 -23.61 -2.31
CA LEU A 83 13.03 -22.48 -1.52
C LEU A 83 13.53 -21.32 -2.38
N PHE A 84 14.24 -21.61 -3.49
CA PHE A 84 14.73 -20.58 -4.40
C PHE A 84 13.57 -19.90 -5.13
N GLU A 85 12.68 -20.69 -5.72
CA GLU A 85 11.51 -20.19 -6.45
C GLU A 85 10.58 -19.36 -5.54
N ASN A 86 10.43 -19.74 -4.28
CA ASN A 86 9.66 -18.97 -3.30
C ASN A 86 10.34 -17.62 -2.97
N MET A 87 11.66 -17.60 -2.78
CA MET A 87 12.39 -16.35 -2.54
C MET A 87 12.27 -15.38 -3.72
N GLU A 88 12.36 -15.88 -4.96
CA GLU A 88 12.15 -15.06 -6.17
C GLU A 88 10.72 -14.48 -6.21
N ARG A 89 9.69 -15.30 -5.98
CA ARG A 89 8.30 -14.81 -5.94
C ARG A 89 8.10 -13.72 -4.89
N ARG A 90 8.62 -13.90 -3.68
CA ARG A 90 8.53 -12.86 -2.63
C ARG A 90 9.30 -11.60 -2.98
N THR A 91 10.40 -11.73 -3.71
CA THR A 91 11.15 -10.56 -4.22
C THR A 91 10.33 -9.78 -5.24
N GLU A 92 9.65 -10.47 -6.16
CA GLU A 92 8.72 -9.86 -7.11
C GLU A 92 7.52 -9.22 -6.41
N GLN A 93 6.94 -9.90 -5.40
CA GLN A 93 5.86 -9.35 -4.58
C GLN A 93 6.29 -8.09 -3.83
N LEU A 94 7.49 -8.05 -3.25
CA LEU A 94 8.01 -6.82 -2.61
C LEU A 94 8.06 -5.67 -3.62
N GLN A 95 8.46 -5.92 -4.86
CA GLN A 95 8.47 -4.90 -5.91
C GLN A 95 7.06 -4.40 -6.24
N GLN A 96 6.08 -5.31 -6.38
CA GLN A 96 4.68 -4.95 -6.63
C GLN A 96 4.08 -4.12 -5.49
N ILE A 97 4.27 -4.57 -4.25
CA ILE A 97 3.85 -3.86 -3.02
C ILE A 97 4.50 -2.47 -2.98
N THR A 98 5.79 -2.38 -3.31
CA THR A 98 6.51 -1.10 -3.35
C THR A 98 5.92 -0.13 -4.38
N ASP A 99 5.54 -0.62 -5.55
CA ASP A 99 4.97 0.23 -6.59
C ASP A 99 3.55 0.69 -6.23
N THR A 100 2.71 -0.19 -5.67
CA THR A 100 1.40 0.21 -5.13
C THR A 100 1.54 1.23 -4.00
N GLN A 101 2.51 1.06 -3.09
CA GLN A 101 2.77 2.05 -2.03
C GLN A 101 3.19 3.42 -2.60
N LYS A 102 4.00 3.47 -3.67
CA LYS A 102 4.36 4.76 -4.30
C LYS A 102 3.14 5.49 -4.85
N GLU A 103 2.18 4.76 -5.39
CA GLU A 103 0.91 5.31 -5.87
C GLU A 103 0.05 5.80 -4.70
N ILE A 104 -0.04 5.04 -3.61
CA ILE A 104 -0.70 5.45 -2.36
C ILE A 104 -0.08 6.76 -1.83
N ASP A 105 1.26 6.86 -1.78
CA ASP A 105 1.97 8.08 -1.36
C ASP A 105 1.66 9.28 -2.27
N ALA A 106 1.53 9.06 -3.58
CA ALA A 106 1.16 10.10 -4.53
C ALA A 106 -0.27 10.60 -4.28
N VAL A 107 -1.20 9.68 -4.06
CA VAL A 107 -2.60 9.97 -3.70
C VAL A 107 -2.67 10.69 -2.35
N GLN A 108 -1.91 10.27 -1.35
CA GLN A 108 -1.85 10.94 -0.05
C GLN A 108 -1.38 12.40 -0.20
N ARG A 109 -0.38 12.67 -1.04
CA ARG A 109 0.07 14.05 -1.35
C ARG A 109 -1.04 14.87 -2.00
N GLN A 110 -1.85 14.28 -2.88
CA GLN A 110 -3.00 14.95 -3.48
C GLN A 110 -4.08 15.27 -2.43
N LEU A 111 -4.42 14.32 -1.56
CA LEU A 111 -5.38 14.52 -0.46
C LEU A 111 -4.91 15.63 0.50
N LYS A 112 -3.62 15.64 0.89
CA LYS A 112 -3.00 16.72 1.68
C LYS A 112 -3.12 18.08 0.97
N GLY A 113 -3.02 18.12 -0.35
CA GLY A 113 -3.22 19.32 -1.16
C GLY A 113 -4.67 19.81 -1.18
N ILE A 114 -5.63 18.90 -1.28
CA ILE A 114 -7.07 19.19 -1.24
C ILE A 114 -7.45 19.71 0.15
N HIS A 115 -7.04 19.02 1.21
CA HIS A 115 -7.34 19.39 2.59
C HIS A 115 -6.87 20.82 2.94
N LYS A 116 -5.68 21.23 2.46
CA LYS A 116 -5.14 22.58 2.66
C LYS A 116 -6.00 23.71 2.09
N LYS A 117 -6.91 23.41 1.15
CA LYS A 117 -7.82 24.41 0.58
C LYS A 117 -8.99 24.72 1.52
N GLU A 118 -9.27 23.87 2.50
CA GLU A 118 -10.34 24.04 3.49
C GLU A 118 -11.71 24.35 2.84
N ALA A 119 -12.02 23.68 1.72
CA ALA A 119 -13.28 23.90 1.01
C ALA A 119 -14.47 23.52 1.90
N VAL A 120 -15.46 24.42 2.00
CA VAL A 120 -16.58 24.33 2.95
C VAL A 120 -17.47 23.11 2.70
N ASP A 121 -17.54 22.64 1.46
CA ASP A 121 -18.33 21.50 1.03
C ASP A 121 -17.57 20.17 1.07
N VAL A 122 -16.28 20.20 1.44
CA VAL A 122 -15.50 18.98 1.71
C VAL A 122 -15.53 18.71 3.21
N ASP A 123 -15.74 17.44 3.59
CA ASP A 123 -15.65 17.01 4.98
C ASP A 123 -14.16 16.89 5.36
N ASN A 124 -13.57 18.03 5.70
CA ASN A 124 -12.15 18.17 5.96
C ASN A 124 -11.68 17.38 7.18
N GLU A 125 -12.55 17.17 8.17
CA GLU A 125 -12.22 16.35 9.34
C GLU A 125 -12.04 14.89 8.95
N LYS A 126 -12.98 14.33 8.17
CA LYS A 126 -12.85 12.95 7.68
C LYS A 126 -11.71 12.77 6.68
N LEU A 127 -11.50 13.77 5.82
CA LEU A 127 -10.36 13.77 4.91
C LEU A 127 -9.03 13.71 5.68
N GLN A 128 -8.90 14.47 6.77
CA GLN A 128 -7.72 14.44 7.63
C GLN A 128 -7.55 13.08 8.33
N LEU A 129 -8.63 12.43 8.75
CA LEU A 129 -8.55 11.07 9.32
C LEU A 129 -8.00 10.07 8.30
N ILE A 130 -8.46 10.11 7.06
CA ILE A 130 -7.92 9.27 5.97
C ILE A 130 -6.41 9.56 5.80
N ILE A 131 -6.03 10.83 5.72
CA ILE A 131 -4.62 11.24 5.57
C ILE A 131 -3.74 10.69 6.70
N ASN A 132 -4.20 10.79 7.95
CA ASN A 132 -3.47 10.29 9.12
C ASN A 132 -3.33 8.76 9.07
N SER A 133 -4.38 8.05 8.65
CA SER A 133 -4.34 6.59 8.51
C SER A 133 -3.30 6.13 7.48
N LEU A 134 -3.13 6.91 6.39
CA LEU A 134 -2.11 6.64 5.39
C LEU A 134 -0.68 6.85 5.91
N ASP A 135 -0.47 7.75 6.88
CA ASP A 135 0.84 7.88 7.52
C ASP A 135 1.18 6.64 8.37
N ILE A 136 0.19 5.95 8.94
CA ILE A 136 0.37 4.67 9.64
C ILE A 136 0.76 3.58 8.64
N LEU A 137 -0.02 3.42 7.56
CA LEU A 137 0.26 2.43 6.51
C LEU A 137 1.64 2.58 5.88
N LYS A 138 2.14 3.81 5.75
CA LYS A 138 3.51 4.06 5.29
C LYS A 138 4.56 3.47 6.24
N ASN A 139 4.36 3.57 7.55
CA ASN A 139 5.28 3.00 8.54
C ASN A 139 5.21 1.47 8.54
N ASP A 140 4.01 0.91 8.36
CA ASP A 140 3.82 -0.54 8.23
C ASP A 140 4.57 -1.07 7.01
N PHE A 141 4.43 -0.41 5.86
CA PHE A 141 5.18 -0.74 4.64
C PHE A 141 6.70 -0.63 4.83
N GLU A 142 7.20 0.45 5.45
CA GLU A 142 8.64 0.61 5.71
C GLU A 142 9.19 -0.53 6.57
N SER A 143 8.41 -0.96 7.57
CA SER A 143 8.76 -2.09 8.44
C SER A 143 8.73 -3.42 7.68
N LEU A 144 7.69 -3.65 6.88
CA LEU A 144 7.56 -4.84 6.05
C LEU A 144 8.72 -4.97 5.05
N SER A 145 9.02 -3.89 4.34
CA SER A 145 10.11 -3.83 3.36
C SER A 145 11.47 -4.14 4.01
N LEU A 146 11.71 -3.62 5.22
CA LEU A 146 12.91 -3.92 5.98
C LEU A 146 13.02 -5.41 6.34
N TYR A 147 11.94 -6.02 6.84
CA TYR A 147 11.96 -7.43 7.19
C TYR A 147 12.10 -8.35 5.99
N LEU A 148 11.45 -8.06 4.86
CA LEU A 148 11.60 -8.81 3.61
C LEU A 148 13.02 -8.73 3.06
N THR A 149 13.58 -7.51 3.00
CA THR A 149 14.97 -7.33 2.55
C THR A 149 15.94 -8.11 3.44
N SER A 150 15.74 -8.04 4.77
CA SER A 150 16.57 -8.78 5.70
C SER A 150 16.40 -10.29 5.55
N SER A 151 15.18 -10.79 5.26
CA SER A 151 14.99 -12.23 5.02
C SER A 151 15.72 -12.66 3.75
N PHE A 152 15.63 -11.92 2.66
CA PHE A 152 16.32 -12.25 1.41
C PHE A 152 17.83 -12.33 1.59
N GLU A 153 18.43 -11.37 2.31
CA GLU A 153 19.86 -11.39 2.63
C GLU A 153 20.24 -12.61 3.49
N GLN A 154 19.42 -12.95 4.49
CA GLN A 154 19.65 -14.11 5.37
C GLN A 154 19.51 -15.44 4.60
N GLU A 155 18.52 -15.52 3.72
CA GLU A 155 18.23 -16.67 2.86
C GLU A 155 19.39 -16.88 1.89
N GLU A 156 19.77 -15.87 1.11
CA GLU A 156 20.89 -15.93 0.18
C GLU A 156 22.19 -16.34 0.89
N ALA A 157 22.47 -15.77 2.07
CA ALA A 157 23.64 -16.10 2.88
C ALA A 157 23.65 -17.55 3.36
N LEU A 158 22.51 -18.07 3.83
CA LEU A 158 22.38 -19.46 4.25
C LEU A 158 22.58 -20.40 3.06
N TYR A 159 21.84 -20.19 1.98
CA TYR A 159 21.78 -21.13 0.88
C TYR A 159 23.06 -21.19 0.06
N SER A 160 23.79 -20.07 -0.06
CA SER A 160 25.09 -20.02 -0.75
C SER A 160 26.20 -20.79 -0.01
N GLN A 161 25.99 -21.09 1.28
CA GLN A 161 26.99 -21.68 2.17
C GLN A 161 26.67 -23.13 2.55
N LEU A 162 25.58 -23.71 2.03
CA LEU A 162 25.20 -25.06 2.37
C LEU A 162 26.24 -26.09 1.88
N PRO A 163 26.48 -27.16 2.67
CA PRO A 163 25.95 -27.40 4.01
C PRO A 163 26.70 -26.59 5.10
N VAL A 164 25.97 -26.14 6.13
CA VAL A 164 26.53 -25.44 7.30
C VAL A 164 26.32 -26.22 8.60
N GLU A 165 27.27 -26.18 9.54
CA GLU A 165 27.17 -26.89 10.83
C GLU A 165 26.08 -26.31 11.75
N ASN A 166 25.73 -25.02 11.59
CA ASN A 166 24.78 -24.31 12.43
C ASN A 166 23.39 -24.14 11.79
N LEU A 167 22.99 -25.03 10.87
CA LEU A 167 21.75 -24.93 10.08
C LEU A 167 20.51 -24.63 10.93
N SER A 168 20.32 -25.37 12.03
CA SER A 168 19.17 -25.17 12.93
C SER A 168 19.13 -23.75 13.54
N SER A 169 20.29 -23.16 13.85
CA SER A 169 20.37 -21.79 14.35
C SER A 169 20.00 -20.77 13.28
N GLN A 170 20.44 -20.97 12.04
CA GLN A 170 20.11 -20.09 10.91
C GLN A 170 18.63 -20.16 10.55
N GLN A 171 18.06 -21.37 10.50
CA GLN A 171 16.61 -21.58 10.32
C GLN A 171 15.80 -20.91 11.43
N SER A 172 16.25 -20.98 12.69
CA SER A 172 15.56 -20.28 13.78
C SER A 172 15.58 -18.76 13.63
N ILE A 173 16.62 -18.19 13.02
CA ILE A 173 16.68 -16.74 12.74
C ILE A 173 15.71 -16.41 11.62
N LEU A 174 15.75 -17.15 10.50
CA LEU A 174 14.80 -16.98 9.38
C LEU A 174 13.35 -17.09 9.83
N ASN A 175 13.01 -18.10 10.64
CA ASN A 175 11.66 -18.28 11.17
C ASN A 175 11.18 -17.09 12.01
N ARG A 176 12.09 -16.42 12.75
CA ARG A 176 11.73 -15.19 13.47
C ARG A 176 11.47 -14.04 12.51
N THR A 177 12.28 -13.90 11.46
CA THR A 177 12.09 -12.88 10.43
C THR A 177 10.76 -13.10 9.69
N PHE A 178 10.44 -14.34 9.31
CA PHE A 178 9.14 -14.69 8.71
C PHE A 178 7.97 -14.43 9.65
N GLY A 179 8.11 -14.73 10.94
CA GLY A 179 7.09 -14.37 11.94
C GLY A 179 6.86 -12.86 12.04
N ALA A 180 7.92 -12.05 11.92
CA ALA A 180 7.79 -10.59 11.88
C ALA A 180 7.11 -10.10 10.60
N ILE A 181 7.44 -10.68 9.43
CA ILE A 181 6.76 -10.39 8.17
C ILE A 181 5.26 -10.68 8.27
N MET A 182 4.88 -11.86 8.77
CA MET A 182 3.48 -12.24 8.98
C MET A 182 2.74 -11.24 9.88
N LEU A 183 3.34 -10.88 11.02
CA LEU A 183 2.76 -9.95 11.97
C LEU A 183 2.53 -8.56 11.38
N VAL A 184 3.53 -8.01 10.68
CA VAL A 184 3.42 -6.69 10.06
C VAL A 184 2.44 -6.72 8.89
N SER A 185 2.37 -7.80 8.10
CA SER A 185 1.36 -7.96 7.06
C SER A 185 -0.06 -8.00 7.63
N ASP A 186 -0.29 -8.72 8.74
CA ASP A 186 -1.59 -8.74 9.43
C ASP A 186 -1.99 -7.34 9.93
N GLU A 187 -1.05 -6.62 10.56
CA GLU A 187 -1.26 -5.25 11.02
C GLU A 187 -1.57 -4.30 9.86
N SER A 188 -0.82 -4.42 8.76
CA SER A 188 -1.03 -3.63 7.54
C SER A 188 -2.44 -3.85 6.97
N ILE A 189 -2.89 -5.10 6.85
CA ILE A 189 -4.24 -5.44 6.35
C ILE A 189 -5.31 -4.83 7.26
N ALA A 190 -5.16 -4.96 8.59
CA ALA A 190 -6.11 -4.37 9.53
C ALA A 190 -6.17 -2.83 9.44
N ASN A 191 -5.01 -2.18 9.26
CA ASN A 191 -4.94 -0.73 9.06
C ASN A 191 -5.50 -0.30 7.68
N ILE A 192 -5.38 -1.14 6.65
CA ILE A 192 -6.03 -0.92 5.36
C ILE A 192 -7.56 -0.99 5.54
N ASP A 193 -8.09 -2.02 6.20
CA ASP A 193 -9.52 -2.18 6.46
C ASP A 193 -10.09 -0.99 7.25
N TYR A 194 -9.36 -0.53 8.26
CA TYR A 194 -9.72 0.69 8.98
C TYR A 194 -9.76 1.91 8.05
N THR A 195 -8.75 2.08 7.20
CA THR A 195 -8.68 3.18 6.22
C THR A 195 -9.85 3.12 5.22
N LEU A 196 -10.21 1.93 4.73
CA LEU A 196 -11.37 1.70 3.88
C LEU A 196 -12.68 2.12 4.58
N GLY A 197 -12.82 1.81 5.87
CA GLY A 197 -13.95 2.28 6.68
C GLY A 197 -14.03 3.80 6.80
N LEU A 198 -12.90 4.50 6.91
CA LEU A 198 -12.85 5.96 6.88
C LEU A 198 -13.27 6.51 5.52
N ILE A 199 -12.84 5.89 4.42
CA ILE A 199 -13.22 6.23 3.04
C ILE A 199 -14.73 6.09 2.83
N ASP A 200 -15.32 4.99 3.29
CA ASP A 200 -16.76 4.76 3.18
C ASP A 200 -17.55 5.80 3.98
N THR A 201 -17.06 6.15 5.17
CA THR A 201 -17.67 7.19 6.01
C THR A 201 -17.58 8.58 5.35
N PHE A 202 -16.44 8.91 4.73
CA PHE A 202 -16.27 10.15 3.96
C PHE A 202 -17.25 10.21 2.78
N THR A 203 -17.31 9.15 1.98
CA THR A 203 -18.17 9.05 0.80
C THR A 203 -19.65 9.17 1.17
N ALA A 204 -20.08 8.53 2.26
CA ALA A 204 -21.44 8.61 2.76
C ALA A 204 -21.84 10.04 3.19
N SER A 205 -20.93 10.82 3.78
CA SER A 205 -21.20 12.25 4.07
C SER A 205 -21.41 13.06 2.81
N GLN A 206 -20.61 12.84 1.77
CA GLN A 206 -20.72 13.62 0.54
C GLN A 206 -22.05 13.35 -0.18
N ASN A 207 -22.49 12.09 -0.20
CA ASN A 207 -23.79 11.73 -0.77
C ASN A 207 -24.97 12.36 0.00
N LYS A 208 -24.89 12.46 1.34
CA LYS A 208 -25.91 13.13 2.15
C LYS A 208 -25.94 14.64 1.91
N ALA A 209 -24.77 15.28 1.78
CA ALA A 209 -24.68 16.70 1.50
C ALA A 209 -25.28 17.03 0.11
N ALA A 210 -24.97 16.20 -0.90
CA ALA A 210 -25.53 16.35 -2.25
C ALA A 210 -27.05 16.13 -2.31
N ALA A 211 -27.60 15.19 -1.53
CA ALA A 211 -29.04 14.93 -1.49
C ALA A 211 -29.87 15.99 -0.74
N SER A 212 -29.20 16.90 -0.01
CA SER A 212 -29.85 17.95 0.78
C SER A 212 -29.89 19.32 0.07
N GLN A 213 -29.36 19.40 -1.15
CA GLN A 213 -29.34 20.58 -2.03
C GLN A 213 -30.40 20.47 -3.12
#